data_AF-L0P8I3-F1
#
_entry.id   AF-L0P8I3-F1
#
_cell.length_a   1.000
_cell.length_b   1.000
_cell.length_c   1.000
_cell.angle_alpha   90.00
_cell.angle_beta   90.00
_cell.angle_gamma   90.00
#
_symmetry.space_group_name_H-M   'P 1'
#
loop_
_entity.id
_entity.type
_entity.pdbx_description
1 polymer ?
#
loop_
_entity_poly.entity_id
_entity_poly.type
_entity_poly.pdbx_seq_one_letter_code
_entity_poly.pdbx_strand_id
1 'polypeptide(L)'
;MIFLENLVIFIETIRCQHALIVQKHVPKPYMDEIFHLNQMQKYCKGEYFEWDDKITTPPGMYWIHLVILRATKWIIGECDLVSLRTLNVITATFLAVCFSGVIFYLRQDQTMKITEAILLTQFPLLYFYSTLYYTDILSTLLVFLSLYLTLRKQHKTSAMISFLSLAIRQTNVIWVLFLISLSIFPPQIFKPKIIDTEFTVWDPPARSACFFDYFRFIKFLFQLLIKQYMDIIKMIWPYIIGIVLGTDLPIDNIILGDLLTY
;
A
#
# COMPACT_ATOMS: atom_id res chain seq x y z
N MET A 1 24.38 -13.22 -4.22
CA MET A 1 24.23 -11.77 -4.03
C MET A 1 24.35 -11.06 -5.37
N ILE A 2 25.51 -11.13 -6.04
CA ILE A 2 25.74 -10.54 -7.37
C ILE A 2 24.68 -10.95 -8.43
N PHE A 3 24.34 -12.23 -8.54
CA PHE A 3 23.31 -12.69 -9.48
C PHE A 3 21.92 -12.07 -9.24
N LEU A 4 21.59 -11.78 -7.98
CA LEU A 4 20.28 -11.24 -7.59
C LEU A 4 20.20 -9.74 -7.82
N GLU A 5 21.28 -9.02 -7.51
CA GLU A 5 21.43 -7.61 -7.87
C GLU A 5 21.31 -7.44 -9.39
N ASN A 6 21.99 -8.28 -10.16
CA ASN A 6 21.89 -8.26 -11.63
C ASN A 6 20.47 -8.54 -12.14
N LEU A 7 19.75 -9.46 -11.50
CA LEU A 7 18.38 -9.81 -11.90
C LEU A 7 17.37 -8.70 -11.57
N VAL A 8 17.50 -8.05 -10.42
CA VAL A 8 16.69 -6.88 -10.05
C VAL A 8 16.97 -5.72 -11.00
N ILE A 9 18.24 -5.44 -11.30
CA ILE A 9 18.63 -4.40 -12.26
C ILE A 9 18.06 -4.71 -13.65
N PHE A 10 18.12 -5.98 -14.08
CA PHE A 10 17.56 -6.40 -15.36
C PHE A 10 16.04 -6.19 -15.43
N ILE A 11 15.31 -6.56 -14.38
CA ILE A 11 13.86 -6.35 -14.26
C ILE A 11 13.49 -4.88 -14.32
N GLU A 12 14.18 -4.03 -13.56
CA GLU A 12 13.92 -2.58 -13.58
C GLU A 12 14.32 -1.97 -14.92
N THR A 13 15.34 -2.49 -15.59
CA THR A 13 15.71 -2.09 -16.95
C THR A 13 14.58 -2.38 -17.94
N ILE A 14 13.95 -3.56 -17.86
CA ILE A 14 12.79 -3.92 -18.70
C ILE A 14 11.62 -2.96 -18.45
N ARG A 15 11.31 -2.65 -17.18
CA ARG A 15 10.27 -1.68 -16.82
C ARG A 15 10.55 -0.29 -17.42
N CYS A 16 11.78 0.19 -17.29
CA CYS A 16 12.20 1.47 -17.86
C CYS A 16 12.09 1.48 -19.39
N GLN A 17 12.53 0.41 -20.07
CA GLN A 17 12.38 0.28 -21.52
C GLN A 17 10.92 0.30 -21.95
N HIS A 18 10.05 -0.44 -21.25
CA HIS A 18 8.63 -0.43 -21.50
C HIS A 18 8.01 0.96 -21.28
N ALA A 19 8.39 1.64 -20.19
CA ALA A 19 7.95 3.00 -19.93
C ALA A 19 8.33 3.93 -21.09
N LEU A 20 9.57 3.88 -21.59
CA LEU A 20 10.02 4.66 -22.74
C LEU A 20 9.22 4.35 -24.02
N ILE A 21 8.90 3.07 -24.25
CA ILE A 21 8.08 2.66 -25.40
C ILE A 21 6.66 3.22 -25.27
N VAL A 22 6.06 3.14 -24.08
CA VAL A 22 4.72 3.69 -23.80
C VAL A 22 4.71 5.21 -23.96
N GLN A 23 5.71 5.91 -23.42
CA GLN A 23 5.86 7.36 -23.59
C GLN A 23 5.92 7.75 -25.07
N LYS A 24 6.64 6.98 -25.89
CA LYS A 24 6.79 7.24 -27.32
C LYS A 24 5.52 6.95 -28.14
N HIS A 25 4.83 5.84 -27.86
CA HIS A 25 3.73 5.36 -28.72
C HIS A 25 2.34 5.69 -28.18
N VAL A 26 2.23 6.08 -26.91
CA VAL A 26 0.98 6.50 -26.27
C VAL A 26 1.13 7.94 -25.78
N PRO A 27 1.33 8.94 -26.67
CA PRO A 27 1.64 10.32 -26.27
C PRO A 27 0.45 11.08 -25.67
N LYS A 28 -0.76 10.49 -25.73
CA LYS A 28 -1.98 11.06 -25.16
C LYS A 28 -2.38 10.26 -23.91
N PRO A 29 -3.12 10.88 -22.97
CA PRO A 29 -3.63 10.17 -21.81
C PRO A 29 -4.49 8.97 -22.21
N TYR A 30 -4.29 7.85 -21.53
CA TYR A 30 -4.98 6.60 -21.78
C TYR A 30 -6.20 6.46 -20.86
N MET A 31 -7.39 6.28 -21.45
CA MET A 31 -8.66 6.13 -20.71
C MET A 31 -8.84 7.26 -19.68
N ASP A 32 -9.01 6.91 -18.41
CA ASP A 32 -9.31 7.82 -17.30
C ASP A 32 -8.08 8.60 -16.81
N GLU A 33 -6.88 8.33 -17.35
CA GLU A 33 -5.66 9.09 -17.05
C GLU A 33 -5.82 10.59 -17.34
N ILE A 34 -6.68 10.95 -18.30
CA ILE A 34 -6.97 12.36 -18.62
C ILE A 34 -7.51 13.12 -17.41
N PHE A 35 -8.36 12.50 -16.58
CA PHE A 35 -8.94 13.15 -15.41
C PHE A 35 -7.85 13.42 -14.37
N HIS A 36 -6.96 12.45 -14.12
CA HIS A 36 -5.82 12.62 -13.22
C HIS A 36 -4.83 13.68 -13.72
N LEU A 37 -4.50 13.68 -15.02
CA LEU A 37 -3.63 14.69 -15.63
C LEU A 37 -4.20 16.10 -15.45
N ASN A 38 -5.47 16.30 -15.84
CA ASN A 38 -6.12 17.61 -15.78
C ASN A 38 -6.17 18.12 -14.34
N GLN A 39 -6.57 17.28 -13.38
CA GLN A 39 -6.62 17.64 -11.97
C GLN A 39 -5.25 18.03 -11.41
N MET A 40 -4.21 17.25 -11.76
CA MET A 40 -2.85 17.56 -11.34
C MET A 40 -2.35 18.88 -11.95
N GLN A 41 -2.69 19.18 -13.19
CA GLN A 41 -2.35 20.46 -13.84
C GLN A 41 -3.02 21.66 -13.16
N LYS A 42 -4.26 21.53 -12.69
CA LYS A 42 -4.93 22.56 -11.86
C LYS A 42 -4.16 22.80 -10.56
N TYR A 43 -3.79 21.73 -9.85
CA TYR A 43 -2.98 21.83 -8.63
C TYR A 43 -1.61 22.49 -8.90
N CYS A 44 -0.97 22.17 -10.02
CA CYS A 44 0.27 22.82 -10.42
C CYS A 44 0.12 24.34 -10.64
N LYS A 45 -1.05 24.80 -11.11
CA LYS A 45 -1.40 26.23 -11.28
C LYS A 45 -1.84 26.93 -10.00
N GLY A 46 -2.06 26.18 -8.90
CA GLY A 46 -2.55 26.72 -7.63
C GLY A 46 -4.06 26.67 -7.45
N GLU A 47 -4.79 26.05 -8.37
CA GLU A 47 -6.24 25.86 -8.33
C GLU A 47 -6.58 24.62 -7.45
N TYR A 48 -6.35 24.73 -6.14
CA TYR A 48 -6.45 23.58 -5.21
C TYR A 48 -7.87 23.20 -4.80
N PHE A 49 -8.81 24.14 -4.93
CA PHE A 49 -10.20 23.98 -4.48
C PHE A 49 -11.13 23.56 -5.62
N GLU A 50 -10.62 23.41 -6.84
CA GLU A 50 -11.37 22.82 -7.94
C GLU A 50 -11.17 21.30 -7.96
N TRP A 51 -12.26 20.57 -8.14
CA TRP A 51 -12.26 19.11 -8.21
C TRP A 51 -13.02 18.63 -9.45
N ASP A 52 -12.49 17.61 -10.13
CA ASP A 52 -13.18 16.93 -11.23
C ASP A 52 -14.05 15.79 -10.68
N ASP A 53 -15.36 15.91 -10.82
CA ASP A 53 -16.36 14.95 -10.33
C ASP A 53 -16.23 13.54 -10.96
N LYS A 54 -15.40 13.37 -12.00
CA LYS A 54 -15.08 12.05 -12.55
C LYS A 54 -14.02 11.29 -11.75
N ILE A 55 -13.30 11.98 -10.87
CA ILE A 55 -12.30 11.36 -10.01
C ILE A 55 -12.99 10.80 -8.77
N THR A 56 -12.92 9.48 -8.61
CA THR A 56 -13.52 8.78 -7.47
C THR A 56 -12.50 8.45 -6.38
N THR A 57 -11.27 8.93 -6.47
CA THR A 57 -10.19 8.67 -5.49
C THR A 57 -9.81 9.94 -4.75
N PRO A 58 -9.47 9.89 -3.44
CA PRO A 58 -9.06 11.08 -2.69
C PRO A 58 -7.79 11.77 -3.27
N PRO A 59 -7.55 13.05 -2.94
CA PRO A 59 -6.56 13.90 -3.61
C PRO A 59 -5.11 13.67 -3.20
N GLY A 60 -4.81 12.75 -2.28
CA GLY A 60 -3.50 12.64 -1.65
C GLY A 60 -2.37 12.38 -2.64
N MET A 61 -2.63 11.68 -3.74
CA MET A 61 -1.62 11.49 -4.80
C MET A 61 -1.18 12.84 -5.38
N TYR A 62 -2.13 13.74 -5.64
CA TYR A 62 -1.85 15.05 -6.24
C TYR A 62 -1.02 15.92 -5.31
N TRP A 63 -1.34 15.92 -4.00
CA TRP A 63 -0.55 16.66 -3.02
C TRP A 63 0.89 16.13 -2.92
N ILE A 64 1.06 14.80 -2.83
CA ILE A 64 2.38 14.18 -2.77
C ILE A 64 3.18 14.50 -4.04
N HIS A 65 2.57 14.29 -5.21
CA HIS A 65 3.23 14.53 -6.49
C HIS A 65 3.53 16.02 -6.71
N LEU A 66 2.68 16.93 -6.24
CA LEU A 66 2.94 18.38 -6.28
C LEU A 66 4.20 18.74 -5.50
N VAL A 67 4.33 18.22 -4.28
CA VAL A 67 5.52 18.44 -3.44
C VAL A 67 6.76 17.87 -4.11
N ILE A 68 6.70 16.63 -4.60
CA ILE A 68 7.81 15.99 -5.30
C ILE A 68 8.21 16.79 -6.55
N LEU A 69 7.26 17.10 -7.44
CA LEU A 69 7.52 17.86 -8.66
C LEU A 69 8.14 19.23 -8.37
N ARG A 70 7.62 19.96 -7.38
CA ARG A 70 8.20 21.26 -7.00
C ARG A 70 9.61 21.11 -6.46
N ALA A 71 9.87 20.07 -5.68
CA ALA A 71 11.19 19.78 -5.11
C ALA A 71 12.19 19.21 -6.12
N THR A 72 11.72 18.60 -7.21
CA THR A 72 12.59 17.91 -8.19
C THR A 72 12.36 18.38 -9.62
N LYS A 73 11.89 19.62 -9.79
CA LYS A 73 11.49 20.19 -11.09
C LYS A 73 12.61 20.10 -12.15
N TRP A 74 13.85 20.34 -11.73
CA TRP A 74 15.03 20.28 -12.62
C TRP A 74 15.42 18.86 -13.05
N ILE A 75 14.86 17.82 -12.42
CA ILE A 75 15.11 16.40 -12.76
C ILE A 75 13.93 15.81 -13.52
N ILE A 76 12.73 15.95 -12.95
CA ILE A 76 11.53 15.27 -13.44
C ILE A 76 10.86 16.06 -14.57
N GLY A 77 11.02 17.38 -14.60
CA GLY A 77 10.44 18.26 -15.60
C GLY A 77 9.24 19.06 -15.10
N GLU A 78 8.43 19.52 -16.05
CA GLU A 78 7.23 20.33 -15.81
C GLU A 78 6.03 19.46 -15.41
N CYS A 79 4.89 20.10 -15.12
CA CYS A 79 3.65 19.38 -14.80
C CYS A 79 2.94 18.89 -16.07
N ASP A 80 3.55 17.94 -16.77
CA ASP A 80 3.04 17.32 -17.99
C ASP A 80 2.87 15.80 -17.87
N LEU A 81 2.28 15.18 -18.88
CA LEU A 81 2.01 13.74 -18.89
C LEU A 81 3.28 12.89 -18.75
N VAL A 82 4.39 13.32 -19.36
CA VAL A 82 5.67 12.59 -19.36
C VAL A 82 6.25 12.57 -17.95
N SER A 83 6.31 13.72 -17.30
CA SER A 83 6.78 13.86 -15.93
C SER A 83 5.90 13.09 -14.94
N LEU A 84 4.58 13.15 -15.09
CA LEU A 84 3.64 12.44 -14.21
C LEU A 84 3.72 10.92 -14.35
N ARG A 85 3.82 10.39 -15.58
CA ARG A 85 4.10 8.97 -15.81
C ARG A 85 5.46 8.56 -15.27
N THR A 86 6.47 9.42 -15.39
CA THR A 86 7.81 9.16 -14.83
C THR A 86 7.79 9.01 -13.32
N LEU A 87 7.00 9.81 -12.60
CA LEU A 87 6.80 9.65 -11.15
C LEU A 87 6.20 8.28 -10.80
N ASN A 88 5.25 7.78 -11.60
CA ASN A 88 4.69 6.45 -11.38
C ASN A 88 5.72 5.33 -11.62
N VAL A 89 6.58 5.47 -12.64
CA VAL A 89 7.68 4.52 -12.88
C VAL A 89 8.64 4.50 -11.68
N ILE A 90 9.04 5.67 -11.19
CA ILE A 90 9.92 5.80 -10.01
C ILE A 90 9.25 5.16 -8.78
N THR A 91 7.96 5.43 -8.58
CA THR A 91 7.18 4.87 -7.47
C THR A 91 7.08 3.34 -7.58
N ALA A 92 6.97 2.79 -8.79
CA ALA A 92 6.98 1.35 -9.03
C ALA A 92 8.33 0.71 -8.68
N THR A 93 9.45 1.40 -8.92
CA THR A 93 10.77 0.94 -8.46
C THR A 93 10.84 0.88 -6.93
N PHE A 94 10.34 1.90 -6.22
CA PHE A 94 10.25 1.86 -4.76
C PHE A 94 9.32 0.74 -4.26
N LEU A 95 8.21 0.51 -4.97
CA LEU A 95 7.30 -0.60 -4.67
C LEU A 95 8.00 -1.95 -4.81
N ALA A 96 8.84 -2.14 -5.84
CA ALA A 96 9.61 -3.36 -6.03
C ALA A 96 10.61 -3.63 -4.90
N VAL A 97 11.28 -2.59 -4.42
CA VAL A 97 12.14 -2.66 -3.23
C VAL A 97 11.32 -3.03 -1.99
N CYS A 98 10.13 -2.45 -1.83
CA CYS A 98 9.25 -2.74 -0.71
C CYS A 98 8.73 -4.18 -0.72
N PHE A 99 8.31 -4.70 -1.88
CA PHE A 99 7.95 -6.11 -2.05
C PHE A 99 9.09 -7.02 -1.64
N SER A 100 10.30 -6.73 -2.11
CA SER A 100 11.50 -7.48 -1.71
C SER A 100 11.66 -7.45 -0.19
N GLY A 101 11.59 -6.28 0.46
CA GLY A 101 11.68 -6.16 1.90
C GLY A 101 10.66 -7.02 2.67
N VAL A 102 9.40 -7.01 2.25
CA VAL A 102 8.32 -7.82 2.85
C VAL A 102 8.56 -9.32 2.66
N ILE A 103 8.88 -9.75 1.44
CA ILE A 103 9.13 -11.16 1.13
C ILE A 103 10.35 -11.69 1.88
N PHE A 104 11.43 -10.93 1.94
CA PHE A 104 12.62 -11.29 2.70
C PHE A 104 12.34 -11.45 4.19
N TYR A 105 11.41 -10.66 4.73
CA TYR A 105 10.96 -10.75 6.11
C TYR A 105 10.08 -11.98 6.35
N LEU A 106 9.15 -12.30 5.45
CA LEU A 106 8.15 -13.36 5.64
C LEU A 106 8.64 -14.76 5.30
N ARG A 107 9.53 -14.90 4.32
CA ARG A 107 10.01 -16.20 3.85
C ARG A 107 11.32 -16.58 4.54
N GLN A 108 11.48 -17.86 4.85
CA GLN A 108 12.74 -18.41 5.35
C GLN A 108 13.60 -18.97 4.21
N ASP A 109 12.98 -19.69 3.26
CA ASP A 109 13.64 -20.25 2.08
C ASP A 109 14.14 -19.16 1.12
N GLN A 110 15.43 -19.22 0.74
CA GLN A 110 16.08 -18.20 -0.09
C GLN A 110 15.60 -18.21 -1.54
N THR A 111 15.37 -19.37 -2.14
CA THR A 111 14.97 -19.49 -3.54
C THR A 111 13.55 -18.95 -3.73
N MET A 112 12.64 -19.32 -2.82
CA MET A 112 11.25 -18.84 -2.84
C MET A 112 11.16 -17.32 -2.68
N LYS A 113 12.03 -16.70 -1.85
CA LYS A 113 12.07 -15.23 -1.69
C LYS A 113 12.25 -14.51 -3.03
N ILE A 114 13.22 -14.98 -3.81
CA ILE A 114 13.64 -14.32 -5.05
C ILE A 114 12.54 -14.49 -6.09
N THR A 115 12.05 -15.72 -6.26
CA THR A 115 11.00 -16.01 -7.23
C THR A 115 9.72 -15.23 -6.93
N GLU A 116 9.27 -15.18 -5.67
CA GLU A 116 8.07 -14.43 -5.31
C GLU A 116 8.25 -12.91 -5.49
N ALA A 117 9.40 -12.35 -5.12
CA ALA A 117 9.68 -10.93 -5.34
C ALA A 117 9.64 -10.58 -6.85
N ILE A 118 10.19 -11.43 -7.70
CA ILE A 118 10.14 -11.25 -9.17
C ILE A 118 8.70 -11.33 -9.67
N LEU A 119 7.94 -12.33 -9.23
CA LEU A 119 6.55 -12.50 -9.63
C LEU A 119 5.68 -11.30 -9.24
N LEU A 120 5.87 -10.75 -8.03
CA LEU A 120 5.13 -9.57 -7.57
C LEU A 120 5.53 -8.30 -8.35
N THR A 121 6.82 -8.11 -8.61
CA THR A 121 7.32 -6.93 -9.33
C THR A 121 6.93 -6.92 -10.81
N GLN A 122 6.72 -8.11 -11.39
CA GLN A 122 6.26 -8.34 -12.76
C GLN A 122 4.77 -8.67 -12.85
N PHE A 123 4.03 -8.47 -11.77
CA PHE A 123 2.61 -8.74 -11.78
C PHE A 123 1.93 -7.92 -12.89
N PRO A 124 1.28 -8.54 -13.88
CA PRO A 124 0.92 -7.87 -15.14
C PRO A 124 0.12 -6.58 -14.96
N LEU A 125 -0.81 -6.57 -14.00
CA LEU A 125 -1.62 -5.39 -13.70
C LEU A 125 -0.77 -4.24 -13.14
N LEU A 126 0.10 -4.50 -12.16
CA LEU A 126 0.98 -3.48 -11.59
C LEU A 126 2.01 -3.00 -12.61
N TYR A 127 2.49 -3.90 -13.47
CA TYR A 127 3.41 -3.56 -14.54
C TYR A 127 2.74 -2.61 -15.54
N PHE A 128 1.51 -2.89 -15.96
CA PHE A 128 0.72 -2.03 -16.83
C PHE A 128 0.50 -0.63 -16.24
N TYR A 129 0.02 -0.56 -14.99
CA TYR A 129 -0.23 0.73 -14.33
C TYR A 129 1.06 1.47 -13.93
N SER A 130 2.22 0.80 -13.91
CA SER A 130 3.50 1.46 -13.61
C SER A 130 3.95 2.48 -14.65
N THR A 131 3.42 2.42 -15.87
CA THR A 131 3.77 3.34 -16.97
C THR A 131 2.68 4.37 -17.29
N LEU A 132 1.55 4.34 -16.58
CA LEU A 132 0.44 5.28 -16.72
C LEU A 132 0.23 6.05 -15.41
N TYR A 133 -0.29 7.27 -15.49
CA TYR A 133 -0.52 8.14 -14.34
C TYR A 133 -1.83 7.81 -13.60
N TYR A 134 -1.81 6.68 -12.88
CA TYR A 134 -2.89 6.19 -12.03
C TYR A 134 -2.48 6.15 -10.55
N THR A 135 -3.45 6.17 -9.64
CA THR A 135 -3.20 6.18 -8.18
C THR A 135 -2.75 4.81 -7.63
N ASP A 136 -2.94 3.73 -8.38
CA ASP A 136 -2.74 2.33 -7.95
C ASP A 136 -1.33 2.04 -7.43
N ILE A 137 -0.31 2.56 -8.10
CA ILE A 137 1.09 2.26 -7.78
C ILE A 137 1.51 2.90 -6.45
N LEU A 138 1.21 4.19 -6.26
CA LEU A 138 1.50 4.89 -5.00
C LEU A 138 0.66 4.33 -3.86
N SER A 139 -0.62 4.04 -4.12
CA SER A 139 -1.51 3.38 -3.16
C SER A 139 -0.93 2.05 -2.67
N THR A 140 -0.51 1.19 -3.60
CA THR A 140 0.07 -0.12 -3.28
C THR A 140 1.39 0.02 -2.53
N LEU A 141 2.25 0.97 -2.90
CA LEU A 141 3.49 1.27 -2.18
C LEU A 141 3.24 1.60 -0.72
N LEU A 142 2.30 2.50 -0.43
CA LEU A 142 2.02 2.90 0.95
C LEU A 142 1.41 1.76 1.78
N VAL A 143 0.53 0.94 1.18
CA VAL A 143 -0.02 -0.25 1.84
C VAL A 143 1.09 -1.25 2.19
N PHE A 144 1.96 -1.58 1.23
CA PHE A 144 3.04 -2.53 1.46
C PHE A 144 4.15 -1.99 2.38
N LEU A 145 4.42 -0.69 2.34
CA LEU A 145 5.32 -0.05 3.29
C LEU A 145 4.75 -0.13 4.72
N SER A 146 3.45 0.10 4.87
CA SER A 146 2.75 -0.08 6.14
C SER A 146 2.82 -1.53 6.62
N LEU A 147 2.64 -2.50 5.71
CA LEU A 147 2.83 -3.92 6.02
C LEU A 147 4.25 -4.22 6.50
N TYR A 148 5.26 -3.74 5.79
CA TYR A 148 6.66 -3.91 6.19
C TYR A 148 6.94 -3.35 7.59
N LEU A 149 6.44 -2.16 7.89
CA LEU A 149 6.58 -1.50 9.20
C LEU A 149 5.83 -2.25 10.31
N THR A 150 4.61 -2.72 10.03
CA THR A 150 3.82 -3.55 10.96
C THR A 150 4.56 -4.83 11.31
N LEU A 151 5.08 -5.53 10.31
CA LEU A 151 5.88 -6.74 10.50
C LEU A 151 7.12 -6.48 11.37
N ARG A 152 7.74 -5.29 11.23
CA ARG A 152 8.86 -4.83 12.06
C ARG A 152 8.45 -4.31 13.45
N LYS A 153 7.17 -4.46 13.84
CA LYS A 153 6.57 -3.95 15.10
C LYS A 153 6.62 -2.43 15.25
N GLN A 154 6.75 -1.68 14.15
CA GLN A 154 6.75 -0.21 14.12
C GLN A 154 5.33 0.31 13.90
N HIS A 155 4.40 -0.02 14.80
CA HIS A 155 2.96 0.21 14.63
C HIS A 155 2.58 1.70 14.48
N LYS A 156 3.29 2.63 15.16
CA LYS A 156 3.03 4.06 15.04
C LYS A 156 3.31 4.59 13.63
N THR A 157 4.51 4.32 13.11
CA THR A 157 4.91 4.72 11.77
C THR A 157 4.05 4.02 10.72
N SER A 158 3.79 2.72 10.92
CA SER A 158 2.87 1.99 10.04
C SER A 158 1.50 2.63 9.98
N ALA A 159 0.94 3.07 11.11
CA ALA A 159 -0.37 3.71 11.12
C ALA A 159 -0.37 5.02 10.33
N MET A 160 0.66 5.86 10.50
CA MET A 160 0.82 7.10 9.75
C MET A 160 0.87 6.87 8.24
N ILE A 161 1.68 5.90 7.78
CA ILE A 161 1.77 5.56 6.36
C ILE A 161 0.46 4.93 5.86
N SER A 162 -0.19 4.12 6.68
CA SER A 162 -1.48 3.49 6.32
C SER A 162 -2.59 4.53 6.19
N PHE A 163 -2.58 5.58 7.03
CA PHE A 163 -3.47 6.72 6.91
C PHE A 163 -3.21 7.50 5.62
N LEU A 164 -1.94 7.75 5.29
CA LEU A 164 -1.59 8.37 4.01
C LEU A 164 -2.11 7.54 2.82
N SER A 165 -2.13 6.21 2.93
CA SER A 165 -2.70 5.34 1.88
C SER A 165 -4.21 5.56 1.71
N LEU A 166 -4.96 5.87 2.77
CA LEU A 166 -6.40 6.20 2.68
C LEU A 166 -6.61 7.51 1.91
N ALA A 167 -5.72 8.49 2.10
CA ALA A 167 -5.72 9.73 1.33
C ALA A 167 -5.37 9.51 -0.16
N ILE A 168 -4.90 8.32 -0.58
CA ILE A 168 -4.74 7.97 -1.99
C ILE A 168 -5.98 7.24 -2.52
N ARG A 169 -6.50 6.29 -1.76
CA ARG A 169 -7.68 5.48 -2.12
C ARG A 169 -8.46 5.07 -0.87
N GLN A 170 -9.77 5.31 -0.89
CA GLN A 170 -10.71 4.90 0.15
C GLN A 170 -10.74 3.38 0.35
N THR A 171 -10.58 2.60 -0.74
CA THR A 171 -10.57 1.14 -0.71
C THR A 171 -9.46 0.55 0.15
N ASN A 172 -8.43 1.35 0.48
CA ASN A 172 -7.35 0.91 1.35
C ASN A 172 -7.76 0.67 2.81
N VAL A 173 -8.97 1.07 3.21
CA VAL A 173 -9.50 0.80 4.55
C VAL A 173 -9.46 -0.70 4.89
N ILE A 174 -9.71 -1.57 3.91
CA ILE A 174 -9.62 -3.03 4.09
C ILE A 174 -8.20 -3.45 4.48
N TRP A 175 -7.19 -2.87 3.84
CA TRP A 175 -5.79 -3.15 4.16
C TRP A 175 -5.38 -2.59 5.52
N VAL A 176 -5.88 -1.40 5.91
CA VAL A 176 -5.65 -0.86 7.26
C VAL A 176 -6.22 -1.80 8.33
N LEU A 177 -7.44 -2.31 8.15
CA LEU A 177 -8.06 -3.29 9.05
C LEU A 177 -7.27 -4.60 9.10
N PHE A 178 -6.74 -5.05 7.96
CA PHE A 178 -5.84 -6.20 7.90
C PHE A 178 -4.55 -5.96 8.71
N LEU A 179 -3.94 -4.78 8.63
CA LEU A 179 -2.73 -4.43 9.39
C LEU A 179 -2.96 -4.32 10.90
N ILE A 180 -4.12 -3.79 11.30
CA ILE A 180 -4.56 -3.82 12.71
C ILE A 180 -4.65 -5.26 13.19
N SER A 181 -5.30 -6.13 12.40
CA SER A 181 -5.44 -7.55 12.72
C SER A 181 -4.09 -8.24 12.83
N LEU A 182 -3.15 -7.94 11.91
CA LEU A 182 -1.78 -8.46 11.93
C LEU A 182 -0.96 -7.97 13.12
N SER A 183 -1.24 -6.76 13.61
CA SER A 183 -0.58 -6.21 14.80
C SER A 183 -1.00 -6.96 16.07
N ILE A 184 -2.27 -7.35 16.16
CA ILE A 184 -2.81 -8.16 17.28
C ILE A 184 -2.40 -9.64 17.14
N PHE A 185 -2.46 -10.16 15.91
CA PHE A 185 -2.21 -11.57 15.58
C PHE A 185 -1.03 -11.69 14.59
N PRO A 186 0.22 -11.49 15.05
CA PRO A 186 1.37 -11.62 14.17
C PRO A 186 1.53 -13.06 13.66
N PRO A 187 2.08 -13.27 12.46
CA PRO A 187 2.21 -14.60 11.87
C PRO A 187 3.01 -15.55 12.77
N GLN A 188 2.53 -16.78 12.94
CA GLN A 188 3.18 -17.80 13.78
C GLN A 188 4.57 -18.23 13.28
N ILE A 189 4.96 -17.84 12.06
CA ILE A 189 6.31 -18.01 11.47
C ILE A 189 7.40 -17.41 12.38
N PHE A 190 7.02 -16.49 13.28
CA PHE A 190 7.90 -15.82 14.23
C PHE A 190 7.90 -16.41 15.64
N LYS A 191 7.35 -17.60 15.92
CA LYS A 191 7.55 -18.23 17.24
C LYS A 191 9.05 -18.45 17.47
N PRO A 192 9.74 -17.71 18.36
CA PRO A 192 11.02 -18.20 18.84
C PRO A 192 10.73 -19.48 19.60
N LYS A 193 11.65 -20.44 19.58
CA LYS A 193 11.59 -21.68 20.37
C LYS A 193 11.35 -21.48 21.88
N ILE A 194 11.26 -20.24 22.38
CA ILE A 194 11.36 -19.87 23.80
C ILE A 194 10.36 -18.74 24.18
N ILE A 195 9.29 -18.47 23.42
CA ILE A 195 8.24 -17.55 23.90
C ILE A 195 7.05 -18.33 24.43
N ASP A 196 7.04 -18.50 25.76
CA ASP A 196 5.83 -18.74 26.55
C ASP A 196 4.92 -17.51 26.43
N THR A 197 4.11 -17.49 25.37
CA THR A 197 2.88 -16.70 25.39
C THR A 197 1.81 -17.59 25.98
N GLU A 198 1.29 -17.25 27.16
CA GLU A 198 0.16 -17.97 27.79
C GLU A 198 -1.07 -18.09 26.86
N PHE A 199 -1.12 -17.28 25.81
CA PHE A 199 -2.17 -17.27 24.80
C PHE A 199 -1.62 -17.66 23.42
N THR A 200 -1.77 -18.94 23.08
CA THR A 200 -1.66 -19.40 21.69
C THR A 200 -2.94 -19.05 20.95
N VAL A 201 -2.83 -18.31 19.84
CA VAL A 201 -3.97 -18.00 18.97
C VAL A 201 -4.58 -19.31 18.47
N TRP A 202 -5.89 -19.48 18.62
CA TRP A 202 -6.62 -20.60 18.05
C TRP A 202 -6.75 -20.41 16.53
N ASP A 203 -5.81 -20.98 15.78
CA ASP A 203 -5.71 -20.85 14.33
C ASP A 203 -5.42 -22.23 13.71
N PRO A 204 -6.45 -23.08 13.55
CA PRO A 204 -6.29 -24.38 12.92
C PRO A 204 -6.01 -24.20 11.42
N PRO A 205 -5.18 -25.07 10.79
CA PRO A 205 -4.99 -25.04 9.36
C PRO A 205 -6.33 -25.07 8.61
N ALA A 206 -6.48 -24.25 7.57
CA ALA A 206 -7.75 -24.10 6.84
C ALA A 206 -8.34 -25.45 6.37
N ARG A 207 -7.50 -26.41 6.00
CA ARG A 207 -7.91 -27.77 5.59
C ARG A 207 -8.53 -28.60 6.72
N SER A 208 -8.20 -28.29 7.97
CA SER A 208 -8.67 -29.00 9.17
C SER A 208 -9.72 -28.22 9.97
N ALA A 209 -10.05 -26.99 9.56
CA ALA A 209 -10.99 -26.14 10.27
C ALA A 209 -12.43 -26.67 10.15
N CYS A 210 -13.18 -26.63 11.25
CA CYS A 210 -14.58 -27.01 11.33
C CYS A 210 -15.44 -25.89 11.92
N PHE A 211 -16.77 -26.03 11.84
CA PHE A 211 -17.69 -25.02 12.36
C PHE A 211 -17.47 -24.72 13.87
N PHE A 212 -17.06 -25.71 14.66
CA PHE A 212 -16.79 -25.50 16.09
C PHE A 212 -15.56 -24.63 16.37
N ASP A 213 -14.64 -24.49 15.42
CA ASP A 213 -13.45 -23.66 15.57
C ASP A 213 -13.78 -22.17 15.61
N TYR A 214 -14.89 -21.74 15.00
CA TYR A 214 -15.40 -20.37 15.14
C TYR A 214 -15.73 -20.06 16.61
N PHE A 215 -16.44 -20.94 17.31
CA PHE A 215 -16.76 -20.73 18.73
C PHE A 215 -15.51 -20.72 19.61
N ARG A 216 -14.55 -21.60 19.32
CA ARG A 216 -13.25 -21.62 20.02
C ARG A 216 -12.48 -20.32 19.79
N PHE A 217 -12.44 -19.83 18.56
CA PHE A 217 -11.82 -18.56 18.21
C PHE A 217 -12.50 -17.37 18.90
N ILE A 218 -13.84 -17.33 18.91
CA ILE A 218 -14.61 -16.28 19.60
C ILE A 218 -14.30 -16.29 21.10
N LYS A 219 -14.29 -17.47 21.74
CA LYS A 219 -13.94 -17.61 23.16
C LYS A 219 -12.51 -17.11 23.43
N PHE A 220 -11.56 -17.48 22.56
CA PHE A 220 -10.19 -17.00 22.62
C PHE A 220 -10.11 -15.47 22.49
N LEU A 221 -10.82 -14.87 21.53
CA LEU A 221 -10.87 -13.43 21.31
C LEU A 221 -11.41 -12.70 22.54
N PHE A 222 -12.50 -13.19 23.15
CA PHE A 222 -13.04 -12.61 24.39
C PHE A 222 -12.02 -12.67 25.54
N GLN A 223 -11.33 -13.80 25.72
CA GLN A 223 -10.31 -13.93 26.75
C GLN A 223 -9.13 -12.99 26.51
N LEU A 224 -8.69 -12.86 25.26
CA LEU A 224 -7.62 -11.97 24.84
C LEU A 224 -7.99 -10.50 25.10
N LEU A 225 -9.18 -10.08 24.69
CA LEU A 225 -9.67 -8.73 24.92
C LEU A 225 -9.72 -8.41 26.42
N ILE A 226 -10.27 -9.30 27.26
CA ILE A 226 -10.37 -9.04 28.70
C ILE A 226 -8.98 -8.98 29.37
N LYS A 227 -8.08 -9.89 29.01
CA LYS A 227 -6.78 -10.05 29.70
C LYS A 227 -5.70 -9.11 29.19
N GLN A 228 -5.74 -8.71 27.91
CA GLN A 228 -4.67 -7.95 27.25
C GLN A 228 -5.16 -6.65 26.59
N TYR A 229 -6.35 -6.13 26.94
CA TYR A 229 -6.90 -4.91 26.32
C TYR A 229 -5.92 -3.73 26.30
N MET A 230 -5.13 -3.52 27.36
CA MET A 230 -4.19 -2.40 27.43
C MET A 230 -3.11 -2.47 26.36
N ASP A 231 -2.57 -3.66 26.10
CA ASP A 231 -1.53 -3.84 25.10
C ASP A 231 -2.12 -3.76 23.69
N ILE A 232 -3.33 -4.30 23.49
CA ILE A 232 -4.08 -4.16 22.25
C ILE A 232 -4.32 -2.68 21.95
N ILE A 233 -4.83 -1.91 22.91
CA ILE A 233 -5.06 -0.46 22.76
C ILE A 233 -3.75 0.24 22.38
N LYS A 234 -2.65 -0.04 23.08
CA LYS A 234 -1.32 0.55 22.77
C LYS A 234 -0.83 0.24 21.34
N MET A 235 -1.20 -0.90 20.78
CA MET A 235 -0.87 -1.28 19.41
C MET A 235 -1.78 -0.62 18.37
N ILE A 236 -3.08 -0.54 18.63
CA ILE A 236 -4.08 -0.14 17.63
C ILE A 236 -4.47 1.33 17.68
N TRP A 237 -4.26 2.04 18.79
CA TRP A 237 -4.64 3.46 18.92
C TRP A 237 -4.11 4.36 17.79
N PRO A 238 -2.89 4.17 17.23
CA PRO A 238 -2.41 5.01 16.15
C PRO A 238 -3.26 4.86 14.88
N TYR A 239 -3.77 3.64 14.63
CA TYR A 239 -4.64 3.35 13.49
C TYR A 239 -6.06 3.88 13.71
N ILE A 240 -6.60 3.79 14.94
CA ILE A 240 -7.93 4.31 15.28
C ILE A 240 -7.99 5.82 15.03
N ILE A 241 -6.97 6.57 15.48
CA ILE A 241 -6.90 8.01 15.24
C ILE A 241 -6.89 8.29 13.73
N GLY A 242 -6.09 7.55 12.96
CA GLY A 242 -6.07 7.70 11.50
C GLY A 242 -7.43 7.44 10.85
N ILE A 243 -8.12 6.38 11.25
CA ILE A 243 -9.44 6.05 10.69
C ILE A 243 -10.47 7.14 11.04
N VAL A 244 -10.56 7.56 12.30
CA VAL A 244 -11.51 8.60 12.73
C VAL A 244 -11.25 9.92 12.01
N LEU A 245 -9.99 10.34 11.88
CA LEU A 245 -9.64 11.54 11.11
C LEU A 245 -9.90 11.39 9.60
N GLY A 246 -9.90 10.16 9.07
CA GLY A 246 -10.09 9.87 7.66
C GLY A 246 -11.56 9.71 7.24
N THR A 247 -12.45 9.31 8.16
CA THR A 247 -13.89 9.19 7.89
C THR A 247 -14.59 10.55 7.79
N ASP A 248 -14.01 11.58 8.41
CA ASP A 248 -14.59 12.93 8.50
C ASP A 248 -14.02 13.90 7.44
N LEU A 249 -13.39 13.39 6.38
CA LEU A 249 -12.92 14.21 5.25
C LEU A 249 -13.96 14.17 4.12
N PRO A 250 -14.94 15.10 4.07
CA PRO A 250 -15.83 15.23 2.94
C PRO A 250 -15.02 15.84 1.79
N ILE A 251 -14.71 15.04 0.79
CA ILE A 251 -14.24 15.56 -0.49
C ILE A 251 -15.28 15.09 -1.49
N ASP A 252 -16.20 15.99 -1.82
CA ASP A 252 -17.20 15.94 -2.89
C ASP A 252 -17.38 14.55 -3.54
N ASN A 253 -18.34 13.77 -2.99
CA ASN A 253 -18.74 12.40 -3.37
C ASN A 253 -17.76 11.25 -3.06
N ILE A 254 -16.68 11.48 -2.31
CA ILE A 254 -15.74 10.44 -1.86
C ILE A 254 -15.85 10.31 -0.34
N ILE A 255 -16.87 9.59 0.13
CA ILE A 255 -17.05 9.31 1.56
C ILE A 255 -16.50 7.91 1.84
N LEU A 256 -15.56 7.80 2.79
CA LEU A 256 -15.01 6.50 3.22
C LEU A 256 -16.12 5.53 3.71
N GLY A 257 -17.22 6.11 4.23
CA GLY A 257 -18.41 5.42 4.71
C GLY A 257 -19.27 4.75 3.62
N ASP A 258 -19.19 5.17 2.35
CA ASP A 258 -20.01 4.59 1.28
C ASP A 258 -19.65 3.12 1.01
N LEU A 259 -18.46 2.67 1.40
CA LEU A 259 -18.01 1.27 1.33
C LEU A 259 -18.63 0.35 2.40
N LEU A 260 -19.20 0.92 3.47
CA LEU A 260 -19.82 0.16 4.57
C LEU A 260 -21.35 0.08 4.46
N THR A 261 -21.93 0.74 3.45
CA THR A 261 -23.38 0.86 3.24
C THR A 261 -23.90 0.05 2.04
N TYR A 262 -23.05 -0.73 1.38
CA TYR A 262 -23.45 -1.70 0.35
C TYR A 262 -23.38 -3.15 0.85
#